data_AF-A0A3Q3W1V2-F1
#
_entry.id   AF-A0A3Q3W1V2-F1
#
_cell.length_a   1.000
_cell.length_b   1.000
_cell.length_c   1.000
_cell.angle_alpha   90.00
_cell.angle_beta   90.00
_cell.angle_gamma   90.00
#
_symmetry.space_group_name_H-M   'P 1'
#
loop_
_entity.id
_entity.type
_entity.pdbx_description
1 polymer ?
#
loop_
_entity_poly.entity_id
_entity_poly.type
_entity_poly.pdbx_seq_one_letter_code
_entity_poly.pdbx_strand_id
1 'polypeptide(L)'
;WLWSLAVFFISFVTYSWQVTLGHACASGQFTESGQCCSLCPAGFGVAVDCGKEDTKCSPCPQGTFSSSEGLNSCQPCASCPSSVPMLASCTTTQDTHCECDNDFFFWGAQGLCAPCSKCARGQGVVRECGPPGDTLCQICGPGTFSEELRSSKPCQTCTKCSDSEVEIRACMPNSDTLCMDKKLHVLSRPALDGPDGTRDANVKDVTKEGDASPAPGTPKFSPQDEGGSTNILAYVSVLAAVVLGLLLYVAYKCWRSCKQKKALSKARAAELGTSPEGEKLQSDSGVFLDSHSLQDNQSSKGTKRDSKQDNRLYVNLPPHRQEEVERLLQEGDGQGWRQLGAALGYEPEQLDLFGRGEAAAHTLLSNWAQKDGSTLGLLCSALARVERADVVTALNCPAQGVSVV
;
A
#
# COMPACT_ATOMS: atom_id res chain seq x y z
N TRP A 1 -8.25 -46.15 40.98
CA TRP A 1 -9.59 -45.63 40.66
C TRP A 1 -9.57 -44.45 39.69
N LEU A 2 -8.93 -43.31 40.01
CA LEU A 2 -8.83 -42.15 39.08
C LEU A 2 -8.01 -42.44 37.80
N TRP A 3 -6.94 -43.23 37.89
CA TRP A 3 -6.11 -43.61 36.74
C TRP A 3 -6.83 -44.54 35.75
N SER A 4 -7.70 -45.42 36.24
CA SER A 4 -8.49 -46.32 35.38
C SER A 4 -9.56 -45.55 34.60
N LEU A 5 -10.21 -44.56 35.22
CA LEU A 5 -11.20 -43.70 34.55
C LEU A 5 -10.55 -42.83 33.46
N ALA A 6 -9.33 -42.35 33.67
CA ALA A 6 -8.59 -41.58 32.67
C ALA A 6 -8.24 -42.42 31.43
N VAL A 7 -7.82 -43.68 31.59
CA VAL A 7 -7.50 -44.58 30.47
C VAL A 7 -8.76 -44.98 29.69
N PHE A 8 -9.90 -45.17 30.36
CA PHE A 8 -11.18 -45.41 29.70
C PHE A 8 -11.70 -44.17 28.97
N PHE A 9 -11.55 -42.97 29.54
CA PHE A 9 -11.90 -41.73 28.83
C PHE A 9 -11.01 -41.48 27.62
N ILE A 10 -9.70 -41.72 27.74
CA ILE A 10 -8.77 -41.58 26.61
C ILE A 10 -9.09 -42.62 25.53
N SER A 11 -9.37 -43.87 25.89
CA SER A 11 -9.80 -44.89 24.92
C SER A 11 -11.15 -44.57 24.27
N PHE A 12 -12.11 -44.02 25.02
CA PHE A 12 -13.42 -43.64 24.48
C PHE A 12 -13.35 -42.39 23.60
N VAL A 13 -12.48 -41.43 23.93
CA VAL A 13 -12.21 -40.24 23.12
C VAL A 13 -11.41 -40.59 21.87
N THR A 14 -10.44 -41.52 21.93
CA THR A 14 -9.71 -42.00 20.74
C THR A 14 -10.58 -42.89 19.86
N TYR A 15 -11.47 -43.72 20.41
CA TYR A 15 -12.48 -44.45 19.63
C TYR A 15 -13.50 -43.49 19.01
N SER A 16 -13.96 -42.47 19.73
CA SER A 16 -14.89 -41.46 19.19
C SER A 16 -14.24 -40.57 18.12
N TRP A 17 -12.91 -40.41 18.14
CA TRP A 17 -12.17 -39.73 17.07
C TRP A 17 -11.99 -40.62 15.83
N GLN A 18 -11.96 -41.95 15.98
CA GLN A 18 -11.85 -42.89 14.87
C GLN A 18 -13.20 -43.25 14.20
N VAL A 19 -14.34 -42.75 14.70
CA VAL A 19 -15.68 -43.06 14.16
C VAL A 19 -16.36 -41.83 13.49
N THR A 20 -15.57 -40.91 12.93
CA THR A 20 -16.08 -39.87 12.01
C THR A 20 -15.21 -39.70 10.75
N LEU A 21 -14.63 -40.80 10.25
CA LEU A 21 -14.12 -40.85 8.88
C LEU A 21 -15.11 -41.56 7.95
N GLY A 22 -16.40 -41.22 8.06
CA GLY A 22 -17.32 -41.43 6.96
C GLY A 22 -16.81 -40.60 5.79
N HIS A 23 -16.36 -41.27 4.73
CA HIS A 23 -15.82 -40.70 3.47
C HIS A 23 -16.04 -39.20 3.34
N ALA A 24 -15.03 -38.39 3.69
CA ALA A 24 -15.05 -36.97 3.37
C ALA A 24 -15.09 -36.85 1.84
N CYS A 25 -16.26 -36.52 1.32
CA CYS A 25 -16.48 -36.39 -0.11
C CYS A 25 -15.64 -35.21 -0.64
N ALA A 26 -14.71 -35.48 -1.55
CA ALA A 26 -13.77 -34.48 -2.07
C ALA A 26 -14.49 -33.31 -2.79
N SER A 27 -15.64 -33.57 -3.41
CA SER A 27 -16.46 -32.54 -4.04
C SER A 27 -17.34 -31.74 -3.07
N GLY A 28 -17.54 -32.23 -1.84
CA GLY A 28 -18.46 -31.63 -0.87
C GLY A 28 -19.93 -31.67 -1.28
N GLN A 29 -20.27 -32.36 -2.37
CA GLN A 29 -21.64 -32.49 -2.89
C GLN A 29 -22.06 -33.96 -2.98
N PHE A 30 -23.35 -34.21 -2.83
CA PHE A 30 -23.93 -35.55 -2.89
C PHE A 30 -25.12 -35.59 -3.83
N THR A 31 -25.32 -36.72 -4.49
CA THR A 31 -26.53 -37.02 -5.24
C THR A 31 -27.73 -37.21 -4.31
N GLU A 32 -28.95 -37.15 -4.84
CA GLU A 32 -30.18 -37.50 -4.10
C GLU A 32 -30.16 -38.95 -3.58
N SER A 33 -29.37 -39.83 -4.19
CA SER A 33 -29.12 -41.21 -3.75
C SER A 33 -28.07 -41.33 -2.63
N GLY A 34 -27.46 -40.22 -2.19
CA GLY A 34 -26.46 -40.18 -1.13
C GLY A 34 -25.04 -40.57 -1.57
N GLN A 35 -24.77 -40.60 -2.88
CA GLN A 35 -23.44 -40.88 -3.43
C GLN A 35 -22.63 -39.58 -3.57
N CYS A 36 -21.32 -39.64 -3.35
CA CYS A 36 -20.44 -38.47 -3.50
C CYS A 36 -20.30 -38.12 -4.98
N CYS A 37 -20.48 -36.84 -5.32
CA CYS A 37 -20.36 -36.39 -6.69
C CYS A 37 -18.91 -36.47 -7.18
N SER A 38 -18.70 -36.92 -8.41
CA SER A 38 -17.38 -36.93 -9.04
C SER A 38 -16.95 -35.52 -9.47
N LEU A 39 -15.65 -35.25 -9.34
CA LEU A 39 -15.02 -34.01 -9.80
C LEU A 39 -14.64 -34.15 -11.28
N CYS A 40 -14.80 -33.09 -12.06
CA CYS A 40 -14.30 -33.06 -13.42
C CYS A 40 -12.79 -32.81 -13.41
N PRO A 41 -12.00 -33.58 -14.18
CA PRO A 41 -10.55 -33.37 -14.27
C PRO A 41 -10.22 -32.09 -15.05
N ALA A 42 -8.98 -31.62 -14.93
CA ALA A 42 -8.47 -30.50 -15.75
C ALA A 42 -8.69 -30.76 -17.25
N GLY A 43 -9.06 -29.74 -18.01
CA GLY A 43 -9.48 -29.86 -19.41
C GLY A 43 -10.95 -30.19 -19.63
N PHE A 44 -11.68 -30.52 -18.56
CA PHE A 44 -13.10 -30.82 -18.59
C PHE A 44 -13.87 -29.89 -17.63
N GLY A 45 -15.07 -29.52 -18.03
CA GLY A 45 -15.99 -28.73 -17.22
C GLY A 45 -17.32 -29.46 -17.02
N VAL A 46 -18.06 -29.03 -16.01
CA VAL A 46 -19.39 -29.58 -15.71
C VAL A 46 -20.36 -29.25 -16.85
N ALA A 47 -20.92 -30.31 -17.44
CA ALA A 47 -21.99 -30.22 -18.43
C ALA A 47 -23.37 -30.45 -17.80
N VAL A 48 -23.43 -31.31 -16.78
CA VAL A 48 -24.63 -31.54 -15.96
C VAL A 48 -24.21 -31.51 -14.51
N ASP A 49 -24.83 -30.62 -13.74
CA ASP A 49 -24.59 -30.47 -12.31
C ASP A 49 -25.00 -31.72 -11.53
N CYS A 50 -24.32 -31.94 -10.41
CA CYS A 50 -24.68 -33.02 -9.51
C CYS A 50 -26.03 -32.76 -8.84
N GLY A 51 -26.89 -33.79 -8.82
CA GLY A 51 -28.20 -33.70 -8.20
C GLY A 51 -28.90 -35.06 -8.20
N LYS A 52 -29.79 -35.30 -9.17
CA LYS A 52 -30.43 -36.61 -9.34
C LYS A 52 -29.45 -37.68 -9.80
N GLU A 53 -28.54 -37.28 -10.69
CA GLU A 53 -27.46 -38.09 -11.22
C GLU A 53 -26.11 -37.49 -10.79
N ASP A 54 -25.04 -38.27 -10.96
CA ASP A 54 -23.68 -37.79 -10.73
C ASP A 54 -23.29 -36.69 -11.73
N THR A 55 -22.27 -35.90 -11.39
CA THR A 55 -21.70 -34.86 -12.26
C THR A 55 -21.31 -35.46 -13.61
N LYS A 56 -21.76 -34.84 -14.72
CA LYS A 56 -21.28 -35.22 -16.06
C LYS A 56 -20.32 -34.16 -16.56
N CYS A 57 -19.13 -34.61 -16.93
CA CYS A 57 -18.06 -33.76 -17.42
C CYS A 57 -17.97 -33.80 -18.95
N SER A 58 -17.70 -32.66 -19.57
CA SER A 58 -17.47 -32.55 -21.00
C SER A 58 -16.14 -31.83 -21.28
N PRO A 59 -15.45 -32.15 -22.38
CA PRO A 59 -14.21 -31.47 -22.73
C PRO A 59 -14.49 -29.99 -23.02
N CYS A 60 -13.58 -29.12 -22.58
CA CYS A 60 -13.76 -27.69 -22.76
C CYS A 60 -13.75 -27.31 -24.25
N PRO A 61 -14.75 -26.54 -24.73
CA PRO A 61 -14.77 -26.05 -26.11
C PRO A 61 -13.62 -25.06 -26.37
N GLN A 62 -13.33 -24.83 -27.65
CA GLN A 62 -12.31 -23.86 -28.08
C GLN A 62 -12.57 -22.48 -27.48
N GLY A 63 -11.52 -21.85 -26.93
CA GLY A 63 -11.61 -20.57 -26.23
C GLY A 63 -12.06 -20.68 -24.75
N THR A 64 -12.08 -21.89 -24.18
CA THR A 64 -12.30 -22.10 -22.75
C THR A 64 -11.30 -23.09 -22.14
N PHE A 65 -11.06 -22.99 -20.84
CA PHE A 65 -10.14 -23.83 -20.10
C PHE A 65 -10.67 -24.24 -18.72
N SER A 66 -10.06 -25.28 -18.15
CA SER A 66 -10.28 -25.76 -16.78
C SER A 66 -8.93 -26.24 -16.22
N SER A 67 -8.35 -25.48 -15.29
CA SER A 67 -6.96 -25.69 -14.84
C SER A 67 -6.79 -26.76 -13.77
N SER A 68 -7.83 -27.05 -13.01
CA SER A 68 -7.78 -27.97 -11.89
C SER A 68 -9.02 -28.84 -11.86
N GLU A 69 -8.94 -29.94 -11.12
CA GLU A 69 -10.14 -30.73 -10.85
C GLU A 69 -11.17 -29.91 -10.07
N GLY A 70 -12.45 -30.03 -10.43
CA GLY A 70 -13.49 -29.17 -9.87
C GLY A 70 -14.90 -29.49 -10.34
N LEU A 71 -15.86 -28.79 -9.75
CA LEU A 71 -17.28 -28.79 -10.13
C LEU A 71 -17.67 -27.50 -10.89
N ASN A 72 -16.69 -26.78 -11.42
CA ASN A 72 -16.93 -25.56 -12.19
C ASN A 72 -17.09 -25.90 -13.69
N SER A 73 -17.90 -25.11 -14.39
CA SER A 73 -17.91 -25.11 -15.85
C SER A 73 -16.59 -24.57 -16.42
N CYS A 74 -16.31 -24.86 -17.69
CA CYS A 74 -15.13 -24.31 -18.36
C CYS A 74 -15.16 -22.77 -18.33
N GLN A 75 -14.02 -22.17 -18.00
CA GLN A 75 -13.86 -20.72 -17.92
C GLN A 75 -13.43 -20.17 -19.28
N PRO A 76 -13.92 -18.98 -19.68
CA PRO A 76 -13.45 -18.34 -20.91
C PRO A 76 -11.98 -17.94 -20.78
N CYS A 77 -11.20 -18.14 -21.83
CA CYS A 77 -9.80 -17.72 -21.83
C CYS A 77 -9.69 -16.20 -21.82
N ALA A 78 -8.68 -15.67 -21.13
CA ALA A 78 -8.29 -14.28 -21.21
C ALA A 78 -7.85 -13.93 -22.65
N SER A 79 -8.10 -12.68 -23.06
CA SER A 79 -7.64 -12.14 -24.35
C SER A 79 -6.59 -11.07 -24.11
N CYS A 80 -5.41 -11.20 -24.72
CA CYS A 80 -4.36 -10.19 -24.60
C CYS A 80 -4.78 -8.90 -25.33
N PRO A 81 -4.60 -7.72 -24.72
CA PRO A 81 -4.76 -6.44 -25.40
C PRO A 81 -3.83 -6.35 -26.63
N SER A 82 -4.21 -5.57 -27.64
CA SER A 82 -3.51 -5.51 -28.94
C SER A 82 -2.02 -5.13 -28.85
N SER A 83 -1.59 -4.51 -27.76
CA SER A 83 -0.22 -4.05 -27.51
C SER A 83 0.59 -4.96 -26.57
N VAL A 84 0.02 -6.07 -26.10
CA VAL A 84 0.69 -7.00 -25.18
C VAL A 84 0.92 -8.32 -25.93
N PRO A 85 2.16 -8.81 -26.01
CA PRO A 85 2.42 -10.08 -26.69
C PRO A 85 1.81 -11.23 -25.90
N MET A 86 1.24 -12.19 -26.64
CA MET A 86 0.77 -13.45 -26.07
C MET A 86 1.97 -14.40 -25.96
N LEU A 87 2.35 -14.75 -24.74
CA LEU A 87 3.46 -15.66 -24.48
C LEU A 87 3.02 -17.12 -24.62
N ALA A 88 1.80 -17.44 -24.15
CA ALA A 88 1.21 -18.76 -24.31
C ALA A 88 -0.26 -18.65 -24.73
N SER A 89 -0.62 -19.40 -25.77
CA SER A 89 -2.00 -19.52 -26.23
C SER A 89 -2.84 -20.33 -25.24
N CYS A 90 -4.13 -20.01 -25.15
CA CYS A 90 -5.04 -20.81 -24.35
C CYS A 90 -5.10 -22.28 -24.79
N THR A 91 -5.14 -23.17 -23.82
CA THR A 91 -5.35 -24.61 -23.99
C THR A 91 -6.54 -25.04 -23.13
N THR A 92 -7.04 -26.26 -23.30
CA THR A 92 -8.15 -26.75 -22.47
C THR A 92 -7.80 -26.79 -20.97
N THR A 93 -6.52 -26.87 -20.61
CA THR A 93 -6.03 -26.96 -19.22
C THR A 93 -5.36 -25.68 -18.71
N GLN A 94 -5.09 -24.69 -19.56
CA GLN A 94 -4.33 -23.50 -19.18
C GLN A 94 -4.89 -22.27 -19.89
N ASP A 95 -5.06 -21.19 -19.13
CA ASP A 95 -5.48 -19.90 -19.67
C ASP A 95 -4.43 -19.30 -20.62
N THR A 96 -4.84 -18.31 -21.41
CA THR A 96 -3.94 -17.45 -22.15
C THR A 96 -3.00 -16.72 -21.19
N HIS A 97 -1.69 -16.81 -21.45
CA HIS A 97 -0.69 -16.05 -20.69
C HIS A 97 -0.22 -14.84 -21.50
N CYS A 98 -0.53 -13.65 -20.98
CA CYS A 98 -0.11 -12.37 -21.54
C CYS A 98 0.92 -11.76 -20.59
N GLU A 99 2.10 -11.43 -21.10
CA GLU A 99 3.16 -10.82 -20.30
C GLU A 99 3.89 -9.78 -21.13
N CYS A 100 4.29 -8.69 -20.49
CA CYS A 100 5.13 -7.69 -21.14
C CYS A 100 6.58 -8.21 -21.19
N ASP A 101 7.36 -7.70 -22.15
CA ASP A 101 8.78 -8.01 -22.22
C ASP A 101 9.52 -7.62 -20.92
N ASN A 102 10.70 -8.21 -20.73
CA ASN A 102 11.62 -7.77 -19.67
C ASN A 102 11.86 -6.25 -19.78
N ASP A 103 11.88 -5.56 -18.64
CA ASP A 103 11.92 -4.09 -18.53
C ASP A 103 10.61 -3.34 -18.88
N PHE A 104 9.49 -4.04 -19.03
CA PHE A 104 8.15 -3.43 -19.16
C PHE A 104 7.17 -4.00 -18.13
N PHE A 105 6.21 -3.17 -17.70
CA PHE A 105 5.07 -3.60 -16.88
C PHE A 105 3.75 -3.30 -17.58
N PHE A 106 2.72 -4.04 -17.19
CA PHE A 106 1.38 -3.81 -17.70
C PHE A 106 0.73 -2.59 -17.02
N TRP A 107 0.48 -1.54 -17.79
CA TRP A 107 -0.25 -0.37 -17.32
C TRP A 107 -1.76 -0.55 -17.56
N GLY A 108 -2.45 -1.09 -16.55
CA GLY A 108 -3.89 -1.40 -16.64
C GLY A 108 -4.81 -0.22 -16.98
N ALA A 109 -4.41 1.02 -16.69
CA ALA A 109 -5.23 2.20 -17.02
C ALA A 109 -5.29 2.48 -18.53
N GLN A 110 -4.26 2.09 -19.29
CA GLN A 110 -4.16 2.31 -20.74
C GLN A 110 -4.17 1.00 -21.53
N GLY A 111 -4.09 -0.14 -20.85
CA GLY A 111 -4.03 -1.46 -21.48
C GLY A 111 -2.75 -1.70 -22.26
N LEU A 112 -1.66 -0.99 -21.95
CA LEU A 112 -0.40 -1.01 -22.70
C LEU A 112 0.77 -1.47 -21.82
N CYS A 113 1.81 -2.03 -22.45
CA CYS A 113 3.09 -2.26 -21.79
C CYS A 113 3.89 -0.94 -21.71
N ALA A 114 4.20 -0.50 -20.50
CA ALA A 114 4.98 0.71 -20.24
C ALA A 114 6.37 0.33 -19.72
N PRO A 115 7.41 1.11 -20.06
CA PRO A 115 8.76 0.82 -19.59
C PRO A 115 8.86 0.98 -18.07
N CYS A 116 9.62 0.10 -17.42
CA CYS A 116 9.85 0.15 -15.99
C CYS A 116 10.60 1.41 -15.58
N SER A 117 10.11 2.08 -14.54
CA SER A 117 10.78 3.19 -13.90
C SER A 117 12.04 2.71 -13.18
N LYS A 118 13.06 3.56 -13.14
CA LYS A 118 14.29 3.32 -12.38
C LYS A 118 14.41 4.35 -11.26
N CYS A 119 15.00 3.96 -10.13
CA CYS A 119 15.03 4.80 -8.95
C CYS A 119 16.02 5.96 -9.09
N ALA A 120 15.63 7.11 -8.55
CA ALA A 120 16.51 8.28 -8.53
C ALA A 120 17.64 8.11 -7.51
N ARG A 121 18.63 9.01 -7.57
CA ARG A 121 19.63 9.14 -6.51
C ARG A 121 18.93 9.37 -5.17
N GLY A 122 19.40 8.72 -4.13
CA GLY A 122 18.72 8.77 -2.83
C GLY A 122 17.63 7.73 -2.64
N GLN A 123 17.26 6.99 -3.69
CA GLN A 123 16.20 5.99 -3.67
C GLN A 123 16.72 4.62 -4.09
N GLY A 124 16.14 3.57 -3.52
CA GLY A 124 16.41 2.18 -3.87
C GLY A 124 15.13 1.42 -4.21
N VAL A 125 15.30 0.35 -4.97
CA VAL A 125 14.21 -0.55 -5.34
C VAL A 125 13.74 -1.33 -4.11
N VAL A 126 12.44 -1.26 -3.84
CA VAL A 126 11.76 -2.08 -2.82
C VAL A 126 11.00 -3.23 -3.46
N ARG A 127 10.39 -2.96 -4.61
CA ARG A 127 9.71 -3.97 -5.43
C ARG A 127 10.19 -3.83 -6.86
N GLU A 128 10.66 -4.93 -7.41
CA GLU A 128 11.06 -5.02 -8.80
C GLU A 128 9.84 -4.85 -9.72
N CYS A 129 10.11 -4.38 -10.93
CA CYS A 129 9.13 -4.28 -11.98
C CYS A 129 8.69 -5.68 -12.44
N GLY A 130 7.40 -5.86 -12.75
CA GLY A 130 6.90 -7.12 -13.28
C GLY A 130 5.37 -7.20 -13.34
N PRO A 131 4.78 -8.41 -13.20
CA PRO A 131 3.32 -8.60 -13.19
C PRO A 131 2.55 -7.73 -12.18
N PRO A 132 3.05 -7.47 -10.94
CA PRO A 132 2.36 -6.59 -10.00
C PRO A 132 2.49 -5.09 -10.33
N GLY A 133 3.16 -4.73 -11.44
CA GLY A 133 3.28 -3.36 -11.95
C GLY A 133 4.69 -2.79 -11.84
N ASP A 134 4.80 -1.48 -12.00
CA ASP A 134 6.06 -0.73 -12.08
C ASP A 134 6.98 -0.93 -10.86
N THR A 135 8.27 -0.62 -11.04
CA THR A 135 9.28 -0.54 -9.98
C THR A 135 8.82 0.39 -8.87
N LEU A 136 8.84 -0.11 -7.63
CA LEU A 136 8.56 0.72 -6.46
C LEU A 136 9.88 1.21 -5.85
N CYS A 137 10.08 2.52 -5.88
CA CYS A 137 11.25 3.18 -5.31
C CYS A 137 10.92 3.81 -3.96
N GLN A 138 11.83 3.67 -3.01
CA GLN A 138 11.74 4.31 -1.70
C GLN A 138 13.04 5.03 -1.37
N ILE A 139 12.93 6.13 -0.63
CA ILE A 139 14.08 6.86 -0.09
C ILE A 139 14.88 5.94 0.83
N CYS A 140 16.21 5.94 0.67
CA CYS A 140 17.09 5.14 1.50
C CYS A 140 17.04 5.57 2.96
N GLY A 141 16.86 4.60 3.85
CA GLY A 141 16.79 4.82 5.29
C GLY A 141 18.18 5.07 5.92
N PRO A 142 18.23 5.37 7.23
CA PRO A 142 19.48 5.62 7.93
C PRO A 142 20.49 4.48 7.77
N GLY A 143 21.74 4.81 7.46
CA GLY A 143 22.80 3.82 7.24
C GLY A 143 22.76 3.14 5.86
N THR A 144 21.91 3.62 4.95
CA THR A 144 21.85 3.13 3.56
C THR A 144 21.84 4.27 2.54
N PHE A 145 22.33 4.01 1.32
CA PHE A 145 22.46 5.01 0.28
C PHE A 145 22.26 4.43 -1.14
N SER A 146 22.07 5.33 -2.11
CA SER A 146 22.02 5.04 -3.54
C SER A 146 22.57 6.23 -4.34
N GLU A 147 23.79 6.08 -4.88
CA GLU A 147 24.51 7.13 -5.64
C GLU A 147 24.21 7.13 -7.15
N GLU A 148 23.66 6.04 -7.68
CA GLU A 148 23.44 5.87 -9.10
C GLU A 148 22.16 6.60 -9.53
N LEU A 149 22.24 7.35 -10.64
CA LEU A 149 21.06 7.93 -11.26
C LEU A 149 20.39 6.86 -12.11
N ARG A 150 19.08 6.62 -11.90
CA ARG A 150 18.32 5.52 -12.53
C ARG A 150 18.84 4.14 -12.09
N SER A 151 18.98 3.94 -10.79
CA SER A 151 19.38 2.65 -10.23
C SER A 151 18.24 1.63 -10.25
N SER A 152 18.57 0.38 -10.56
CA SER A 152 17.69 -0.78 -10.42
C SER A 152 18.02 -1.63 -9.19
N LYS A 153 18.90 -1.14 -8.31
CA LYS A 153 19.35 -1.83 -7.11
C LYS A 153 18.58 -1.35 -5.86
N PRO A 154 18.44 -2.20 -4.84
CA PRO A 154 18.00 -1.76 -3.52
C PRO A 154 19.04 -0.81 -2.90
N CYS A 155 18.64 -0.11 -1.83
CA CYS A 155 19.54 0.76 -1.08
C CYS A 155 20.73 -0.04 -0.52
N GLN A 156 21.93 0.48 -0.75
CA GLN A 156 23.19 -0.14 -0.34
C GLN A 156 23.54 0.29 1.08
N THR A 157 24.19 -0.56 1.85
CA THR A 157 24.64 -0.20 3.21
C THR A 157 25.83 0.75 3.14
N CYS A 158 25.80 1.80 3.96
CA CYS A 158 26.90 2.75 4.02
C CYS A 158 28.18 2.12 4.59
N THR A 159 29.32 2.55 4.07
CA THR A 159 30.65 2.22 4.55
C THR A 159 30.84 2.74 5.98
N LYS A 160 31.53 1.97 6.82
CA LYS A 160 31.89 2.34 8.19
C LYS A 160 33.38 2.58 8.26
N CYS A 161 33.78 3.76 8.74
CA CYS A 161 35.19 4.10 8.90
C CYS A 161 35.81 3.28 10.04
N SER A 162 37.05 2.84 9.82
CA SER A 162 37.86 2.15 10.83
C SER A 162 38.49 3.13 11.83
N ASP A 163 39.04 2.62 12.94
CA ASP A 163 39.67 3.45 13.97
C ASP A 163 40.90 4.25 13.47
N SER A 164 41.51 3.82 12.36
CA SER A 164 42.63 4.52 11.68
C SER A 164 42.17 5.62 10.73
N GLU A 165 40.87 5.76 10.49
CA GLU A 165 40.29 6.71 9.55
C GLU A 165 39.46 7.77 10.27
N VAL A 166 39.24 8.90 9.59
CA VAL A 166 38.33 9.97 10.00
C VAL A 166 37.20 10.04 8.99
N GLU A 167 35.98 10.10 9.49
CA GLU A 167 34.80 10.39 8.68
C GLU A 167 34.84 11.85 8.22
N ILE A 168 35.04 12.06 6.93
CA ILE A 168 35.03 13.38 6.28
C ILE A 168 33.61 13.77 5.89
N ARG A 169 32.78 12.79 5.55
CA ARG A 169 31.37 12.98 5.19
C ARG A 169 30.54 11.82 5.72
N ALA A 170 29.47 12.15 6.42
CA ALA A 170 28.50 11.19 6.90
C ALA A 170 27.73 10.53 5.75
N CYS A 171 27.24 9.32 6.02
CA CYS A 171 26.28 8.60 5.18
C CYS A 171 25.04 9.46 4.94
N MET A 172 24.70 9.66 3.66
CA MET A 172 23.46 10.32 3.23
C MET A 172 22.68 9.37 2.32
N PRO A 173 21.34 9.52 2.19
CA PRO A 173 20.57 8.65 1.30
C PRO A 173 21.10 8.60 -0.14
N ASN A 174 21.70 9.69 -0.61
CA ASN A 174 22.23 9.84 -1.97
C ASN A 174 23.75 9.64 -2.08
N SER A 175 24.47 9.38 -0.99
CA SER A 175 25.93 9.23 -1.05
C SER A 175 26.53 8.46 0.12
N ASP A 176 27.56 7.66 -0.14
CA ASP A 176 28.23 6.87 0.88
C ASP A 176 29.02 7.74 1.88
N THR A 177 29.33 7.15 3.03
CA THR A 177 30.29 7.66 4.01
C THR A 177 31.66 7.79 3.35
N LEU A 178 32.31 8.95 3.54
CA LEU A 178 33.68 9.18 3.06
C LEU A 178 34.65 9.10 4.22
N CYS A 179 35.55 8.12 4.19
CA CYS A 179 36.60 7.91 5.18
C CYS A 179 37.95 8.38 4.63
N MET A 180 38.80 8.96 5.48
CA MET A 180 40.17 9.36 5.14
C MET A 180 41.14 8.88 6.21
N ASP A 181 42.27 8.31 5.81
CA ASP A 181 43.31 7.87 6.73
C ASP A 181 43.87 9.02 7.57
N LYS A 182 43.97 8.80 8.89
CA LYS A 182 44.58 9.76 9.84
C LYS A 182 46.06 10.06 9.53
N LYS A 183 46.71 9.24 8.70
CA LYS A 183 48.16 9.30 8.44
C LYS A 183 48.55 10.21 7.28
N LEU A 184 47.60 10.78 6.54
CA LEU A 184 47.93 11.66 5.41
C LEU A 184 47.94 13.14 5.86
N HIS A 185 49.16 13.63 6.06
CA HIS A 185 49.59 15.02 6.30
C HIS A 185 49.62 15.53 7.76
N VAL A 186 50.63 15.08 8.53
CA VAL A 186 51.56 16.09 9.09
C VAL A 186 52.69 16.19 8.08
N LEU A 187 52.71 17.31 7.36
CA LEU A 187 53.82 17.73 6.51
C LEU A 187 55.12 17.61 7.32
N SER A 188 55.92 16.58 7.08
CA SER A 188 57.36 16.63 7.39
C SER A 188 57.93 17.73 6.52
N ARG A 189 57.93 18.95 7.08
CA ARG A 189 58.60 20.11 6.52
C ARG A 189 60.05 19.69 6.23
N PRO A 190 60.56 19.77 5.00
CA PRO A 190 61.97 19.50 4.76
C PRO A 190 62.74 20.59 5.51
N ALA A 191 63.47 20.22 6.55
CA ALA A 191 64.42 21.11 7.20
C ALA A 191 65.53 21.39 6.18
N LEU A 192 65.48 22.56 5.55
CA LEU A 192 66.64 23.13 4.88
C LEU A 192 67.50 23.86 5.93
N ASP A 193 68.80 23.62 5.79
CA ASP A 193 69.96 24.37 6.28
C ASP A 193 70.49 24.13 7.70
N GLY A 194 71.70 23.55 7.72
CA GLY A 194 72.66 23.62 8.81
C GLY A 194 73.61 22.41 8.85
N PRO A 195 74.84 22.51 8.31
CA PRO A 195 75.83 21.45 8.39
C PRO A 195 76.57 21.51 9.73
N ASP A 196 77.15 20.36 10.08
CA ASP A 196 78.24 20.14 11.03
C ASP A 196 77.87 19.50 12.37
N GLY A 197 78.69 18.53 12.78
CA GLY A 197 78.68 17.95 14.11
C GLY A 197 78.19 16.51 14.23
N THR A 198 78.92 15.59 13.61
CA THR A 198 79.36 14.28 14.15
C THR A 198 78.62 13.75 15.40
N ARG A 199 77.99 12.57 15.30
CA ARG A 199 78.39 11.33 16.02
C ARG A 199 77.30 10.26 16.05
N ASP A 200 77.73 9.09 15.60
CA ASP A 200 77.48 7.74 16.11
C ASP A 200 76.07 7.13 16.07
N ALA A 201 76.03 6.04 15.30
CA ALA A 201 75.00 5.02 15.25
C ALA A 201 74.82 4.28 16.59
N ASN A 202 73.66 3.63 16.69
CA ASN A 202 73.25 2.59 17.64
C ASN A 202 72.81 3.02 19.04
N VAL A 203 71.49 3.11 19.24
CA VAL A 203 70.81 2.69 20.47
C VAL A 203 69.49 2.03 20.04
N LYS A 204 69.49 0.71 19.87
CA LYS A 204 68.91 -0.28 20.79
C LYS A 204 67.41 -0.05 21.06
N ASP A 205 66.64 -0.95 20.45
CA ASP A 205 65.43 -1.56 20.98
C ASP A 205 65.42 -1.55 22.52
N VAL A 206 64.42 -0.87 23.10
CA VAL A 206 64.08 -1.00 24.51
C VAL A 206 62.67 -1.56 24.55
N THR A 207 62.64 -2.88 24.51
CA THR A 207 61.64 -3.69 25.19
C THR A 207 61.51 -3.19 26.63
N LYS A 208 60.30 -2.82 27.05
CA LYS A 208 59.93 -2.86 28.46
C LYS A 208 58.57 -3.53 28.57
N GLU A 209 58.65 -4.76 29.06
CA GLU A 209 57.52 -5.56 29.52
C GLU A 209 56.73 -4.82 30.59
N GLY A 210 55.41 -5.00 30.53
CA GLY A 210 54.43 -4.47 31.48
C GLY A 210 53.16 -5.28 31.36
N ASP A 211 53.24 -6.49 31.91
CA ASP A 211 52.18 -7.45 32.26
C ASP A 211 51.33 -8.09 31.17
N ALA A 212 51.41 -9.42 31.18
CA ALA A 212 50.51 -10.32 30.49
C ALA A 212 49.23 -10.51 31.32
N SER A 213 48.07 -10.36 30.69
CA SER A 213 47.03 -11.38 30.83
C SER A 213 46.05 -11.36 29.65
N PRO A 214 45.64 -12.55 29.17
CA PRO A 214 44.72 -12.70 28.06
C PRO A 214 43.27 -12.73 28.56
N ALA A 215 42.34 -12.31 27.72
CA ALA A 215 40.95 -12.78 27.77
C ALA A 215 40.79 -13.95 26.79
N PRO A 216 39.72 -14.76 26.82
CA PRO A 216 38.69 -14.97 27.85
C PRO A 216 38.47 -16.47 28.16
N GLY A 217 37.86 -16.81 29.31
CA GLY A 217 37.20 -18.12 29.45
C GLY A 217 37.02 -18.66 30.86
N THR A 218 35.77 -19.04 31.14
CA THR A 218 35.27 -19.92 32.22
C THR A 218 35.09 -19.33 33.63
N PRO A 219 33.84 -19.02 34.04
CA PRO A 219 33.42 -19.12 35.42
C PRO A 219 32.97 -20.57 35.71
N LYS A 220 33.67 -21.22 36.64
CA LYS A 220 33.33 -22.52 37.20
C LYS A 220 32.29 -22.31 38.30
N PHE A 221 31.01 -22.53 37.98
CA PHE A 221 29.94 -22.61 38.98
C PHE A 221 29.87 -24.03 39.55
N SER A 222 29.82 -24.11 40.87
CA SER A 222 29.51 -25.32 41.65
C SER A 222 28.13 -25.89 41.28
N PRO A 223 27.91 -27.20 41.38
CA PRO A 223 26.59 -27.80 41.18
C PRO A 223 25.80 -27.71 42.49
N GLN A 224 24.80 -26.84 42.53
CA GLN A 224 23.73 -26.95 43.52
C GLN A 224 22.41 -26.44 42.96
N ASP A 225 21.41 -27.28 43.19
CA ASP A 225 19.96 -27.10 43.13
C ASP A 225 19.21 -27.08 41.81
N GLU A 226 18.40 -28.14 41.70
CA GLU A 226 17.17 -28.26 40.95
C GLU A 226 16.31 -26.99 41.00
N GLY A 227 16.09 -26.35 39.86
CA GLY A 227 15.17 -25.20 39.78
C GLY A 227 14.90 -24.65 38.38
N GLY A 228 15.38 -25.30 37.32
CA GLY A 228 15.19 -24.83 35.93
C GLY A 228 13.88 -25.30 35.29
N SER A 229 13.32 -26.42 35.74
CA SER A 229 12.08 -26.98 35.21
C SER A 229 10.85 -26.19 35.66
N THR A 230 10.86 -25.60 36.86
CA THR A 230 9.71 -24.90 37.45
C THR A 230 9.44 -23.54 36.83
N ASN A 231 10.47 -22.80 36.39
CA ASN A 231 10.25 -21.53 35.70
C ASN A 231 9.63 -21.74 34.33
N ILE A 232 10.12 -22.69 33.52
CA ILE A 232 9.55 -23.00 32.21
C ILE A 232 8.13 -23.56 32.36
N LEU A 233 7.89 -24.48 33.31
CA LEU A 233 6.55 -24.99 33.59
C LEU A 233 5.60 -23.90 34.10
N ALA A 234 6.10 -22.94 34.90
CA ALA A 234 5.33 -21.79 35.36
C ALA A 234 4.96 -20.86 34.20
N TYR A 235 5.89 -20.53 33.30
CA TYR A 235 5.58 -19.74 32.11
C TYR A 235 4.56 -20.44 31.20
N VAL A 236 4.71 -21.75 30.97
CA VAL A 236 3.77 -22.53 30.16
C VAL A 236 2.39 -22.61 30.83
N SER A 237 2.34 -22.74 32.16
CA SER A 237 1.09 -22.74 32.93
C SER A 237 0.40 -21.38 32.91
N VAL A 238 1.15 -20.29 33.02
CA VAL A 238 0.62 -18.92 32.92
C VAL A 238 0.12 -18.63 31.51
N LEU A 239 0.86 -19.01 30.47
CA LEU A 239 0.43 -18.87 29.08
C LEU A 239 -0.84 -19.69 28.80
N ALA A 240 -0.92 -20.93 29.29
CA ALA A 240 -2.11 -21.76 29.16
C ALA A 240 -3.34 -21.13 29.86
N ALA A 241 -3.15 -20.56 31.06
CA ALA A 241 -4.21 -19.87 31.78
C ALA A 241 -4.70 -18.61 31.05
N VAL A 242 -3.79 -17.82 30.46
CA VAL A 242 -4.14 -16.65 29.64
C VAL A 242 -4.93 -17.06 28.40
N VAL A 243 -4.49 -18.11 27.70
CA VAL A 243 -5.20 -18.62 26.51
C VAL A 243 -6.59 -19.15 26.87
N LEU A 244 -6.71 -19.93 27.95
CA LEU A 244 -8.01 -20.40 28.47
C LEU A 244 -8.92 -19.23 28.85
N GLY A 245 -8.38 -18.19 29.50
CA GLY A 245 -9.11 -16.98 29.85
C GLY A 245 -9.63 -16.23 28.62
N LEU A 246 -8.82 -16.12 27.56
CA LEU A 246 -9.24 -15.49 26.30
C LEU A 246 -10.31 -16.32 25.58
N LEU A 247 -10.19 -17.65 25.56
CA LEU A 247 -11.21 -18.53 24.97
C LEU A 247 -12.54 -18.44 25.72
N LEU A 248 -12.51 -18.44 27.06
CA LEU A 248 -13.70 -18.24 27.89
C LEU A 248 -14.30 -16.84 27.70
N TYR A 249 -13.47 -15.81 27.55
CA TYR A 249 -13.93 -14.45 27.27
C TYR A 249 -14.61 -14.34 25.90
N VAL A 250 -14.03 -14.95 24.86
CA VAL A 250 -14.63 -15.00 23.52
C VAL A 250 -15.93 -15.80 23.56
N ALA A 251 -15.96 -16.97 24.22
CA ALA A 251 -17.18 -17.76 24.38
C ALA A 251 -18.26 -16.99 25.16
N TYR A 252 -17.90 -16.28 26.23
CA TYR A 252 -18.83 -15.43 26.99
C TYR A 252 -19.35 -14.26 26.14
N LYS A 253 -18.48 -13.61 25.35
CA LYS A 253 -18.89 -12.51 24.45
C LYS A 253 -19.77 -13.01 23.31
N CYS A 254 -19.44 -14.15 22.71
CA CYS A 254 -20.27 -14.83 21.72
C CYS A 254 -21.60 -15.27 22.32
N TRP A 255 -21.60 -15.81 23.54
CA TRP A 255 -22.82 -16.18 24.26
C TRP A 255 -23.69 -14.95 24.55
N ARG A 256 -23.10 -13.85 25.02
CA ARG A 256 -23.82 -12.61 25.30
C ARG A 256 -24.35 -11.95 24.03
N SER A 257 -23.58 -11.99 22.95
CA SER A 257 -23.99 -11.52 21.62
C SER A 257 -25.12 -12.39 21.05
N CYS A 258 -25.01 -13.71 21.13
CA CYS A 258 -26.07 -14.64 20.76
C CYS A 258 -27.32 -14.49 21.64
N LYS A 259 -27.16 -14.19 22.93
CA LYS A 259 -28.28 -13.91 23.85
C LYS A 259 -28.98 -12.59 23.49
N GLN A 260 -28.24 -11.55 23.10
CA GLN A 260 -28.81 -10.30 22.59
C GLN A 260 -29.52 -10.51 21.25
N LYS A 261 -28.93 -11.27 20.32
CA LYS A 261 -29.55 -11.59 19.03
C LYS A 261 -30.81 -12.44 19.16
N LYS A 262 -30.84 -13.40 20.10
CA LYS A 262 -32.03 -14.21 20.40
C LYS A 262 -33.18 -13.40 21.03
N ALA A 263 -32.87 -12.36 21.82
CA ALA A 263 -33.90 -11.46 22.33
C ALA A 263 -34.56 -10.65 21.20
N LEU A 264 -33.75 -10.22 20.22
CA LEU A 264 -34.21 -9.45 19.07
C LEU A 264 -35.03 -10.31 18.07
N SER A 265 -34.62 -11.56 17.82
CA SER A 265 -35.40 -12.48 16.97
C SER A 265 -36.73 -12.89 17.60
N LYS A 266 -36.79 -13.00 18.94
CA LYS A 266 -38.03 -13.34 19.65
C LYS A 266 -39.06 -12.20 19.64
N ALA A 267 -38.61 -10.94 19.62
CA ALA A 267 -39.49 -9.79 19.42
C ALA A 267 -40.04 -9.74 17.97
N ARG A 268 -39.24 -10.07 16.97
CA ARG A 268 -39.69 -10.12 15.55
C ARG A 268 -40.63 -11.29 15.24
N ALA A 269 -40.49 -12.42 15.95
CA ALA A 269 -41.40 -13.56 15.77
C ALA A 269 -42.77 -13.38 16.46
N ALA A 270 -42.86 -12.48 17.45
CA ALA A 270 -44.13 -12.15 18.11
C ALA A 270 -45.01 -11.20 17.26
N GLU A 271 -44.39 -10.34 16.43
CA GLU A 271 -45.10 -9.41 15.54
C GLU A 271 -45.74 -10.08 14.31
N LEU A 272 -45.27 -11.27 13.89
CA LEU A 272 -45.85 -12.01 12.75
C LEU A 272 -46.96 -13.02 13.15
N GLY A 273 -47.33 -13.07 14.44
CA GLY A 273 -48.10 -14.18 15.04
C GLY A 273 -49.54 -13.87 15.47
N THR A 274 -50.14 -12.73 15.13
CA THR A 274 -51.53 -12.44 15.51
C THR A 274 -52.33 -11.83 14.36
N SER A 275 -53.20 -12.65 13.76
CA SER A 275 -54.39 -12.17 13.04
C SER A 275 -55.50 -13.22 13.14
N PRO A 276 -56.59 -12.97 13.90
CA PRO A 276 -57.85 -13.64 13.69
C PRO A 276 -58.72 -12.87 12.68
N GLU A 277 -59.55 -13.65 11.98
CA GLU A 277 -60.52 -13.29 10.96
C GLU A 277 -61.50 -12.15 11.32
N GLY A 278 -61.99 -11.44 10.29
CA GLY A 278 -63.39 -10.99 10.26
C GLY A 278 -63.68 -9.50 10.00
N GLU A 279 -64.05 -9.22 8.74
CA GLU A 279 -65.17 -8.35 8.31
C GLU A 279 -65.10 -6.79 8.25
N LYS A 280 -65.35 -6.31 7.01
CA LYS A 280 -66.19 -5.18 6.52
C LYS A 280 -65.83 -3.70 6.74
N LEU A 281 -65.72 -3.03 5.57
CA LEU A 281 -66.17 -1.67 5.17
C LEU A 281 -65.65 -0.46 5.96
N GLN A 282 -64.88 0.43 5.31
CA GLN A 282 -65.37 1.71 4.76
C GLN A 282 -64.19 2.54 4.23
N SER A 283 -64.43 3.19 3.09
CA SER A 283 -63.59 4.21 2.47
C SER A 283 -63.42 5.44 3.38
N ASP A 284 -62.24 6.06 3.42
CA ASP A 284 -62.05 7.45 3.00
C ASP A 284 -60.55 7.82 2.92
N SER A 285 -60.31 8.92 2.20
CA SER A 285 -59.10 9.51 1.65
C SER A 285 -58.01 9.92 2.64
N GLY A 286 -56.74 9.89 2.19
CA GLY A 286 -55.60 10.46 2.91
C GLY A 286 -54.38 10.67 2.01
N VAL A 287 -54.18 11.94 1.62
CA VAL A 287 -53.06 12.50 0.85
C VAL A 287 -51.76 12.51 1.67
N PHE A 288 -50.62 12.09 1.11
CA PHE A 288 -49.34 12.82 1.24
C PHE A 288 -48.27 12.35 0.23
N LEU A 289 -47.39 13.29 -0.13
CA LEU A 289 -46.46 13.30 -1.26
C LEU A 289 -45.32 12.29 -1.18
N ASP A 290 -45.08 11.59 -2.29
CA ASP A 290 -43.75 11.15 -2.71
C ASP A 290 -43.23 12.13 -3.77
N SER A 291 -42.02 12.66 -3.59
CA SER A 291 -41.27 13.37 -4.63
C SER A 291 -39.91 12.72 -4.81
N HIS A 292 -39.91 11.68 -5.63
CA HIS A 292 -38.80 11.42 -6.53
C HIS A 292 -39.00 12.29 -7.78
N SER A 293 -37.99 13.04 -8.17
CA SER A 293 -37.89 13.56 -9.55
C SER A 293 -36.43 13.54 -9.99
N LEU A 294 -36.09 12.45 -10.66
CA LEU A 294 -35.22 12.47 -11.82
C LEU A 294 -36.03 13.07 -12.98
N GLN A 295 -35.51 14.11 -13.64
CA GLN A 295 -35.79 14.26 -15.06
C GLN A 295 -34.65 15.01 -15.80
N ASP A 296 -34.28 14.39 -16.90
CA ASP A 296 -33.36 14.73 -17.99
C ASP A 296 -33.44 16.17 -18.53
N ASN A 297 -32.33 16.70 -19.08
CA ASN A 297 -32.15 16.72 -20.55
C ASN A 297 -30.80 17.28 -21.05
N GLN A 298 -30.40 16.78 -22.22
CA GLN A 298 -29.16 17.02 -22.96
C GLN A 298 -29.16 18.29 -23.85
N SER A 299 -27.95 18.86 -23.97
CA SER A 299 -27.26 19.35 -25.19
C SER A 299 -27.42 20.78 -25.76
N SER A 300 -26.27 21.46 -25.79
CA SER A 300 -25.57 22.06 -26.96
C SER A 300 -25.65 23.58 -27.30
N LYS A 301 -24.44 24.09 -27.62
CA LYS A 301 -24.05 25.21 -28.52
C LYS A 301 -24.18 26.69 -28.07
N GLY A 302 -23.02 27.27 -27.74
CA GLY A 302 -22.42 28.38 -28.52
C GLY A 302 -22.96 29.82 -28.40
N THR A 303 -22.12 30.65 -27.75
CA THR A 303 -21.74 32.05 -28.09
C THR A 303 -22.37 33.22 -27.30
N LYS A 304 -21.42 34.09 -26.88
CA LYS A 304 -21.49 35.48 -26.36
C LYS A 304 -21.62 35.68 -24.85
N ARG A 305 -20.48 36.14 -24.30
CA ARG A 305 -20.26 36.82 -23.04
C ARG A 305 -21.37 37.83 -22.72
N ASP A 306 -21.87 37.75 -21.50
CA ASP A 306 -22.06 38.94 -20.67
C ASP A 306 -21.49 38.69 -19.28
N SER A 307 -20.72 39.68 -18.84
CA SER A 307 -19.89 39.71 -17.65
C SER A 307 -20.77 39.79 -16.40
N LYS A 308 -21.18 38.64 -15.87
CA LYS A 308 -21.85 38.54 -14.56
C LYS A 308 -21.12 37.48 -13.75
N GLN A 309 -20.48 37.92 -12.67
CA GLN A 309 -19.59 37.18 -11.78
C GLN A 309 -19.77 35.66 -11.80
N ASP A 310 -18.74 34.97 -12.26
CA ASP A 310 -18.64 33.52 -12.08
C ASP A 310 -18.48 33.23 -10.58
N ASN A 311 -19.60 32.84 -9.96
CA ASN A 311 -19.69 32.49 -8.54
C ASN A 311 -19.11 31.10 -8.24
N ARG A 312 -18.51 30.43 -9.22
CA ARG A 312 -17.84 29.15 -9.00
C ARG A 312 -16.64 29.34 -8.06
N LEU A 313 -16.59 28.52 -7.00
CA LEU A 313 -15.48 28.53 -6.05
C LEU A 313 -14.20 27.98 -6.71
N TYR A 314 -13.06 28.58 -6.38
CA TYR A 314 -11.74 28.18 -6.90
C TYR A 314 -11.39 26.71 -6.58
N VAL A 315 -11.85 26.19 -5.43
CA VAL A 315 -11.67 24.79 -5.04
C VAL A 315 -12.31 23.79 -6.01
N ASN A 316 -13.34 24.21 -6.75
CA ASN A 316 -14.06 23.38 -7.73
C ASN A 316 -13.44 23.44 -9.14
N LEU A 317 -12.25 24.03 -9.29
CA LEU A 317 -11.53 24.08 -10.55
C LEU A 317 -10.75 22.78 -10.75
N PRO A 318 -10.70 22.21 -11.98
CA PRO A 318 -9.89 21.03 -12.25
C PRO A 318 -8.41 21.23 -11.87
N PRO A 319 -7.72 20.20 -11.33
CA PRO A 319 -6.36 20.33 -10.81
C PRO A 319 -5.36 20.79 -11.86
N HIS A 320 -5.49 20.33 -13.12
CA HIS A 320 -4.65 20.76 -14.24
C HIS A 320 -4.70 22.28 -14.51
N ARG A 321 -5.79 22.96 -14.14
CA ARG A 321 -5.91 24.42 -14.29
C ARG A 321 -5.38 25.17 -13.10
N GLN A 322 -5.49 24.60 -11.90
CA GLN A 322 -4.89 25.17 -10.70
C GLN A 322 -3.36 25.17 -10.83
N GLU A 323 -2.81 24.05 -11.30
CA GLU A 323 -1.37 23.90 -11.57
C GLU A 323 -0.87 24.88 -12.65
N GLU A 324 -1.63 25.10 -13.72
CA GLU A 324 -1.28 26.07 -14.77
C GLU A 324 -1.29 27.52 -14.26
N VAL A 325 -2.27 27.88 -13.41
CA VAL A 325 -2.33 29.20 -12.78
C VAL A 325 -1.15 29.41 -11.82
N GLU A 326 -0.82 28.39 -11.03
CA GLU A 326 0.33 28.40 -10.13
C GLU A 326 1.64 28.52 -10.89
N ARG A 327 1.80 27.77 -11.99
CA ARG A 327 2.95 27.84 -12.91
C ARG A 327 3.11 29.25 -13.48
N LEU A 328 2.05 29.84 -14.02
CA LEU A 328 2.11 31.18 -14.61
C LEU A 328 2.44 32.27 -13.57
N LEU A 329 1.94 32.14 -12.33
CA LEU A 329 2.28 33.06 -11.25
C LEU A 329 3.73 32.92 -10.78
N GLN A 330 4.32 31.74 -10.96
CA GLN A 330 5.70 31.43 -10.61
C GLN A 330 6.70 31.80 -11.73
N GLU A 331 6.30 31.71 -13.00
CA GLU A 331 7.15 31.94 -14.19
C GLU A 331 7.50 33.42 -14.49
N GLY A 332 7.06 34.38 -13.65
CA GLY A 332 7.43 35.81 -13.77
C GLY A 332 8.62 36.23 -12.88
N ASP A 333 8.76 37.53 -12.62
CA ASP A 333 9.77 38.16 -11.72
C ASP A 333 9.72 37.70 -10.24
N GLY A 334 9.12 36.55 -9.94
CA GLY A 334 9.01 35.98 -8.59
C GLY A 334 8.08 36.75 -7.64
N GLN A 335 7.53 37.89 -8.07
CA GLN A 335 6.66 38.77 -7.29
C GLN A 335 5.18 38.74 -7.71
N GLY A 336 4.82 38.01 -8.78
CA GLY A 336 3.45 37.96 -9.30
C GLY A 336 2.42 37.46 -8.27
N TRP A 337 2.79 36.41 -7.52
CA TRP A 337 1.95 35.90 -6.43
C TRP A 337 1.87 36.87 -5.23
N ARG A 338 2.92 37.66 -4.95
CA ARG A 338 2.91 38.67 -3.86
C ARG A 338 1.94 39.80 -4.18
N GLN A 339 1.98 40.30 -5.41
CA GLN A 339 1.07 41.35 -5.88
C GLN A 339 -0.39 40.85 -5.90
N LEU A 340 -0.60 39.59 -6.30
CA LEU A 340 -1.90 38.95 -6.21
C LEU A 340 -2.37 38.82 -4.75
N GLY A 341 -1.50 38.37 -3.84
CA GLY A 341 -1.81 38.25 -2.43
C GLY A 341 -2.23 39.58 -1.79
N ALA A 342 -1.52 40.66 -2.11
CA ALA A 342 -1.89 42.02 -1.69
C ALA A 342 -3.27 42.43 -2.27
N ALA A 343 -3.53 42.12 -3.54
CA ALA A 343 -4.83 42.40 -4.18
C ALA A 343 -5.99 41.54 -3.63
N LEU A 344 -5.70 40.40 -3.02
CA LEU A 344 -6.64 39.52 -2.31
C LEU A 344 -6.79 39.89 -0.81
N GLY A 345 -6.12 40.95 -0.35
CA GLY A 345 -6.25 41.48 1.00
C GLY A 345 -5.39 40.77 2.05
N TYR A 346 -4.27 40.17 1.66
CA TYR A 346 -3.27 39.68 2.60
C TYR A 346 -2.29 40.78 2.99
N GLU A 347 -1.97 40.85 4.29
CA GLU A 347 -0.97 41.76 4.83
C GLU A 347 0.46 41.31 4.43
N PRO A 348 1.41 42.24 4.29
CA PRO A 348 2.77 41.93 3.82
C PRO A 348 3.50 40.90 4.69
N GLU A 349 3.24 40.86 6.00
CA GLU A 349 3.83 39.89 6.92
C GLU A 349 3.36 38.46 6.64
N GLN A 350 2.11 38.28 6.19
CA GLN A 350 1.57 36.97 5.80
C GLN A 350 2.17 36.50 4.49
N LEU A 351 2.39 37.42 3.55
CA LEU A 351 3.05 37.13 2.28
C LEU A 351 4.51 36.72 2.47
N ASP A 352 5.21 37.30 3.45
CA ASP A 352 6.57 36.90 3.80
C ASP A 352 6.66 35.49 4.40
N LEU A 353 5.62 35.02 5.08
CA LEU A 353 5.54 33.63 5.55
C LEU A 353 5.35 32.65 4.39
N PHE A 354 4.48 32.97 3.43
CA PHE A 354 4.28 32.13 2.23
C PHE A 354 5.51 32.08 1.33
N GLY A 355 6.28 33.16 1.27
CA GLY A 355 7.52 33.24 0.49
C GLY A 355 8.69 32.41 1.01
N ARG A 356 8.60 31.81 2.20
CA ARG A 356 9.65 30.93 2.76
C ARG A 356 9.60 29.49 2.25
N GLY A 357 8.50 29.09 1.60
CA GLY A 357 8.33 27.76 1.02
C GLY A 357 8.75 27.67 -0.46
N GLU A 358 8.99 26.46 -0.96
CA GLU A 358 9.40 26.20 -2.35
C GLU A 358 8.29 26.54 -3.39
N ALA A 359 7.02 26.62 -2.96
CA ALA A 359 5.87 26.89 -3.82
C ALA A 359 4.96 27.98 -3.22
N ALA A 360 5.44 29.22 -3.21
CA ALA A 360 4.74 30.36 -2.61
C ALA A 360 3.37 30.66 -3.27
N ALA A 361 3.28 30.54 -4.60
CA ALA A 361 2.02 30.72 -5.34
C ALA A 361 0.96 29.67 -4.96
N HIS A 362 1.36 28.40 -4.87
CA HIS A 362 0.48 27.31 -4.45
C HIS A 362 -0.02 27.49 -3.02
N THR A 363 0.87 27.89 -2.11
CA THR A 363 0.52 28.10 -0.70
C THR A 363 -0.45 29.26 -0.52
N LEU A 364 -0.26 30.35 -1.26
CA LEU A 364 -1.18 31.49 -1.26
C LEU A 364 -2.58 31.07 -1.78
N LEU A 365 -2.64 30.41 -2.93
CA LEU A 365 -3.91 30.05 -3.57
C LEU A 365 -4.67 28.97 -2.80
N SER A 366 -3.98 27.98 -2.24
CA SER A 366 -4.58 26.97 -1.36
C SER A 366 -5.12 27.59 -0.06
N ASN A 367 -4.38 28.53 0.54
CA ASN A 367 -4.86 29.26 1.71
C ASN A 367 -6.06 30.17 1.39
N TRP A 368 -6.03 30.85 0.25
CA TRP A 368 -7.13 31.71 -0.20
C TRP A 368 -8.38 30.91 -0.57
N ALA A 369 -8.23 29.73 -1.18
CA ALA A 369 -9.33 28.84 -1.53
C ALA A 369 -10.18 28.42 -0.32
N GLN A 370 -9.56 28.35 0.87
CA GLN A 370 -10.21 27.99 2.13
C GLN A 370 -10.98 29.16 2.78
N LYS A 371 -10.81 30.41 2.32
CA LYS A 371 -11.57 31.56 2.83
C LYS A 371 -12.99 31.58 2.24
N ASP A 372 -13.96 31.97 3.07
CA ASP A 372 -15.35 32.12 2.64
C ASP A 372 -15.47 33.18 1.53
N GLY A 373 -16.08 32.80 0.40
CA GLY A 373 -16.24 33.68 -0.76
C GLY A 373 -15.14 33.61 -1.81
N SER A 374 -14.27 32.59 -1.81
CA SER A 374 -13.19 32.34 -2.79
C SER A 374 -13.69 32.04 -4.22
N THR A 375 -14.38 33.00 -4.83
CA THR A 375 -14.98 32.89 -6.16
C THR A 375 -13.98 33.20 -7.27
N LEU A 376 -14.09 32.49 -8.40
CA LEU A 376 -13.29 32.75 -9.60
C LEU A 376 -13.44 34.21 -10.08
N GLY A 377 -14.62 34.81 -9.90
CA GLY A 377 -14.85 36.23 -10.19
C GLY A 377 -13.96 37.18 -9.37
N LEU A 378 -13.73 36.90 -8.08
CA LEU A 378 -12.84 37.70 -7.24
C LEU A 378 -11.37 37.50 -7.61
N LEU A 379 -10.97 36.27 -7.91
CA LEU A 379 -9.61 35.96 -8.37
C LEU A 379 -9.31 36.65 -9.70
N CYS A 380 -10.22 36.57 -10.67
CA CYS A 380 -10.07 37.24 -11.97
C CYS A 380 -10.02 38.77 -11.81
N SER A 381 -10.83 39.34 -10.91
CA SER A 381 -10.82 40.77 -10.61
C SER A 381 -9.51 41.22 -9.96
N ALA A 382 -8.94 40.40 -9.07
CA ALA A 382 -7.66 40.68 -8.43
C ALA A 382 -6.49 40.56 -9.43
N LEU A 383 -6.49 39.52 -10.27
CA LEU A 383 -5.48 39.34 -11.33
C LEU A 383 -5.54 40.46 -12.38
N ALA A 384 -6.73 40.95 -12.71
CA ALA A 384 -6.90 42.10 -13.60
C ALA A 384 -6.32 43.39 -13.01
N ARG A 385 -6.39 43.59 -11.68
CA ARG A 385 -5.76 44.73 -10.99
C ARG A 385 -4.23 44.65 -10.95
N VAL A 386 -3.69 43.44 -11.04
CA VAL A 386 -2.25 43.16 -11.00
C VAL A 386 -1.66 43.08 -12.43
N GLU A 387 -2.44 43.49 -13.45
CA GLU A 387 -2.06 43.47 -14.88
C GLU A 387 -1.63 42.09 -15.41
N ARG A 388 -1.98 41.00 -14.71
CA ARG A 388 -1.72 39.61 -15.11
C ARG A 388 -2.89 39.06 -15.92
N ALA A 389 -3.15 39.70 -17.07
CA ALA A 389 -4.20 39.29 -18.01
C ALA A 389 -3.92 37.94 -18.69
N ASP A 390 -2.66 37.51 -18.69
CA ASP A 390 -2.18 36.18 -19.08
C ASP A 390 -2.82 35.08 -18.23
N VAL A 391 -2.84 35.24 -16.90
CA VAL A 391 -3.41 34.28 -15.94
C VAL A 391 -4.94 34.27 -16.01
N VAL A 392 -5.57 35.43 -16.24
CA VAL A 392 -7.03 35.54 -16.44
C VAL A 392 -7.48 34.80 -17.70
N THR A 393 -6.64 34.79 -18.75
CA THR A 393 -6.93 34.07 -20.00
C THR A 393 -6.85 32.56 -19.80
N ALA A 394 -5.85 32.07 -19.05
CA ALA A 394 -5.74 30.65 -18.67
C ALA A 394 -6.95 30.17 -17.84
N LEU A 395 -7.47 31.01 -16.95
CA LEU A 395 -8.67 30.70 -16.16
C LEU A 395 -9.96 30.64 -17.01
N ASN A 396 -10.09 31.48 -18.04
CA ASN A 396 -11.31 31.63 -18.83
C ASN A 396 -11.35 30.81 -20.15
N CYS A 397 -10.28 30.12 -20.54
CA CYS A 397 -10.28 29.32 -21.78
C CYS A 397 -11.11 28.02 -21.64
N PRO A 398 -12.08 27.76 -22.53
CA PRO A 398 -12.67 26.43 -22.67
C PRO A 398 -11.63 25.49 -23.30
N ALA A 399 -11.52 24.26 -22.77
CA ALA A 399 -10.49 23.29 -23.15
C ALA A 399 -10.37 23.15 -24.68
N GLN A 400 -9.23 23.58 -25.23
CA GLN A 400 -8.82 23.15 -26.56
C GLN A 400 -8.21 21.76 -26.41
N GLY A 401 -8.96 20.77 -26.89
CA GLY A 401 -8.44 19.43 -27.10
C GLY A 401 -7.21 19.52 -28.00
N VAL A 402 -6.08 19.04 -27.50
CA VAL A 402 -4.88 18.86 -28.29
C VAL A 402 -5.16 17.75 -29.30
N SER A 403 -5.50 18.17 -30.52
CA SER A 403 -5.42 17.34 -31.72
C SER A 403 -3.94 17.15 -32.05
N VAL A 404 -3.42 15.96 -31.80
CA VAL A 404 -2.09 15.55 -32.27
C VAL A 404 -2.22 15.18 -33.74
N VAL A 405 -1.48 15.90 -34.60
CA VAL A 405 -1.07 15.46 -35.95
C VAL A 405 0.42 15.16 -35.89
#